data_AF-A0A3Q3N761-F1
#
_entry.id   AF-A0A3Q3N761-F1
#
_cell.length_a   1.000
_cell.length_b   1.000
_cell.length_c   1.000
_cell.angle_alpha   90.00
_cell.angle_beta   90.00
_cell.angle_gamma   90.00
#
_symmetry.space_group_name_H-M   'P 1'
#
loop_
_entity.id
_entity.type
_entity.pdbx_description
1 polymer ?
#
loop_
_entity_poly.entity_id
_entity_poly.type
_entity_poly.pdbx_seq_one_letter_code
_entity_poly.pdbx_strand_id
1 'polypeptide(L)' 'MLQEMIRAIRSARTQCEERGVIQRECAAIRAQFRQSDNGGRSHNLAKLLYVHMLGYPAHFGQVRGFG' A
#
# COMPACT_ATOMS: atom_id res chain seq x y z
N MET A 1 -7.21 5.19 -6.39
CA MET A 1 -7.62 3.77 -6.31
C MET A 1 -6.44 2.83 -6.57
N LEU A 2 -6.52 1.52 -6.25
CA LEU A 2 -5.44 0.54 -6.47
C LEU A 2 -4.89 0.58 -7.91
N GLN A 3 -5.78 0.71 -8.90
CA GLN A 3 -5.40 0.81 -10.32
C GLN A 3 -4.43 1.95 -10.62
N GLU A 4 -4.54 3.09 -9.92
CA GLU A 4 -3.63 4.22 -10.11
C GLU A 4 -2.24 3.91 -9.58
N MET A 5 -2.13 3.23 -8.43
CA MET A 5 -0.85 2.78 -7.90
C MET A 5 -0.17 1.77 -8.85
N ILE A 6 -0.93 0.82 -9.39
CA ILE A 6 -0.43 -0.14 -10.38
C ILE A 6 0.10 0.60 -11.61
N ARG A 7 -0.65 1.60 -12.10
CA ARG A 7 -0.25 2.41 -13.26
C ARG A 7 1.01 3.23 -12.98
N ALA A 8 1.13 3.81 -11.79
CA ALA A 8 2.30 4.57 -11.36
C ALA A 8 3.54 3.68 -11.24
N ILE A 9 3.43 2.49 -10.63
CA ILE A 9 4.52 1.52 -10.53
C ILE A 9 4.94 1.04 -11.93
N ARG A 10 3.98 0.70 -12.81
CA ARG A 10 4.30 0.30 -14.19
C ARG A 10 4.91 1.41 -15.04
N SER A 11 4.70 2.67 -14.67
CA SER A 11 5.30 3.82 -15.35
C SER A 11 6.72 4.13 -14.84
N ALA A 12 7.09 3.62 -13.66
CA ALA A 12 8.44 3.77 -13.13
C ALA A 12 9.42 2.99 -14.00
N ARG A 13 10.51 3.65 -14.42
CA ARG A 13 11.54 3.01 -15.25
C ARG A 13 12.70 2.49 -14.43
N THR A 14 12.81 2.95 -13.19
CA THR A 14 13.87 2.60 -12.27
C THR A 14 13.33 2.02 -10.98
N GLN A 15 14.11 1.11 -10.40
CA GLN A 15 13.78 0.51 -9.11
C GLN A 15 13.65 1.56 -7.99
N CYS A 16 14.32 2.70 -8.13
CA CYS A 16 14.23 3.82 -7.20
C CYS A 16 12.87 4.53 -7.27
N GLU A 17 12.36 4.77 -8.49
CA GLU A 17 11.02 5.32 -8.70
C GLU A 17 9.93 4.37 -8.18
N GLU A 18 10.02 3.07 -8.46
CA GLU A 18 9.08 2.07 -7.93
C GLU A 18 9.03 2.14 -6.40
N ARG A 19 10.21 2.17 -5.76
CA ARG A 19 10.32 2.30 -4.30
C ARG A 19 9.76 3.63 -3.78
N GLY A 20 9.89 4.71 -4.54
CA GLY A 20 9.31 6.01 -4.23
C GLY A 20 7.79 5.97 -4.20
N VAL A 21 7.17 5.39 -5.23
CA VAL A 21 5.71 5.20 -5.30
C VAL A 21 5.22 4.33 -4.15
N ILE A 22 5.88 3.19 -3.91
CA ILE A 22 5.51 2.26 -2.82
C ILE A 22 5.62 2.94 -1.45
N GLN A 23 6.70 3.69 -1.19
CA GLN A 23 6.84 4.43 0.09
C GLN A 23 5.73 5.45 0.29
N ARG A 24 5.40 6.22 -0.75
CA ARG A 24 4.37 7.25 -0.70
C ARG A 24 3.00 6.65 -0.40
N GLU A 25 2.67 5.55 -1.06
CA GLU A 25 1.42 4.82 -0.82
C GLU A 25 1.38 4.19 0.57
N CYS A 26 2.48 3.57 1.03
CA CYS A 26 2.59 3.06 2.39
C CYS A 26 2.44 4.15 3.47
N ALA A 27 2.89 5.39 3.20
CA ALA A 27 2.68 6.52 4.09
C ALA A 27 1.19 6.93 4.12
N ALA A 28 0.55 7.00 2.95
CA ALA A 28 -0.88 7.31 2.85
C ALA A 28 -1.75 6.25 3.55
N ILE A 29 -1.45 4.96 3.34
CA ILE A 29 -2.11 3.84 4.02
C ILE A 29 -1.97 3.97 5.54
N ARG A 30 -0.77 4.27 6.05
CA ARG A 30 -0.54 4.49 7.49
C ARG A 30 -1.35 5.66 8.05
N ALA A 31 -1.49 6.75 7.31
CA ALA A 31 -2.32 7.88 7.70
C ALA A 31 -3.81 7.50 7.76
N GLN A 32 -4.31 6.76 6.75
CA GLN A 32 -5.69 6.30 6.71
C GLN A 32 -6.02 5.29 7.81
N PHE A 33 -5.09 4.42 8.19
CA PHE A 33 -5.28 3.51 9.32
C PHE A 33 -5.47 4.25 10.65
N ARG A 34 -4.81 5.41 10.86
CA ARG A 34 -5.04 6.24 12.06
C ARG A 34 -6.41 6.89 12.09
N GLN A 35 -6.99 7.18 10.92
CA GLN A 35 -8.27 7.88 10.84
C GLN A 35 -9.48 6.97 11.12
N SER A 36 -9.27 5.66 11.33
CA SER A 36 -10.31 4.67 11.64
C SER A 36 -11.53 4.72 10.71
N ASP A 37 -11.34 5.12 9.46
CA ASP A 37 -12.40 5.10 8.46
C ASP A 37 -12.52 3.68 7.88
N ASN A 38 -13.66 3.04 8.13
CA ASN A 38 -13.86 1.63 7.80
C ASN A 38 -13.93 1.38 6.28
N GLY A 39 -14.18 2.42 5.46
CA GLY A 39 -14.26 2.33 4.00
C GLY A 39 -12.91 2.22 3.30
N GLY A 40 -11.83 2.73 3.91
CA GLY A 40 -10.48 2.72 3.31
C GLY A 40 -9.69 1.42 3.50
N ARG A 41 -10.10 0.55 4.43
CA ARG A 41 -9.33 -0.65 4.83
C ARG A 41 -9.17 -1.66 3.70
N SER A 42 -10.24 -1.96 2.97
CA SER A 42 -10.23 -2.95 1.87
C SER A 42 -9.30 -2.51 0.73
N HIS A 43 -9.33 -1.22 0.37
CA HIS A 43 -8.43 -0.66 -0.63
C HIS A 43 -6.97 -0.69 -0.18
N ASN A 44 -6.70 -0.37 1.09
CA ASN A 44 -5.35 -0.38 1.64
C ASN A 44 -4.77 -1.79 1.69
N LEU A 45 -5.57 -2.78 2.07
CA LEU A 45 -5.17 -4.20 2.04
C LEU A 45 -4.82 -4.65 0.62
N ALA A 46 -5.64 -4.29 -0.38
CA ALA A 46 -5.36 -4.66 -1.77
C ALA A 46 -4.05 -4.04 -2.29
N LYS A 47 -3.75 -2.79 -1.90
CA LYS A 47 -2.46 -2.14 -2.21
C LYS A 47 -1.28 -2.85 -1.54
N LEU A 48 -1.39 -3.16 -0.25
CA LEU A 48 -0.36 -3.90 0.51
C LEU A 48 -0.09 -5.30 -0.09
N LEU A 49 -1.14 -6.04 -0.46
CA LEU A 49 -1.03 -7.32 -1.15
C LEU A 49 -0.28 -7.20 -2.48
N TYR A 50 -0.57 -6.16 -3.27
CA TYR A 50 0.13 -5.92 -4.52
C TYR A 50 1.63 -5.63 -4.30
N VAL A 51 1.96 -4.79 -3.31
CA VAL A 51 3.36 -4.51 -2.93
C VAL A 51 4.07 -5.79 -2.48
N HIS A 52 3.39 -6.64 -1.71
CA HIS A 52 3.92 -7.92 -1.27
C HIS A 52 4.18 -8.89 -2.44
N MET A 53 3.24 -8.98 -3.38
CA MET A 53 3.37 -9.79 -4.61
C MET A 53 4.55 -9.36 -5.48
N LEU A 54 4.91 -8.06 -5.44
CA LEU A 54 6.11 -7.53 -6.11
C LEU A 54 7.42 -7.85 -5.36
N GLY A 55 7.36 -8.53 -4.21
CA GLY A 55 8.53 -8.89 -3.39
C GLY A 55 8.99 -7.78 -2.44
N TYR A 56 8.22 -6.71 -2.28
CA TYR A 56 8.55 -5.65 -1.33
C TYR A 56 7.99 -5.92 0.07
N PRO A 57 8.67 -5.47 1.13
CA PRO A 57 8.20 -5.63 2.49
C PRO A 57 6.89 -4.85 2.70
N ALA A 58 5.79 -5.59 2.86
CA ALA A 58 4.46 -5.07 3.14
C ALA A 58 4.20 -5.17 4.64
N HIS A 59 4.22 -4.04 5.34
CA HIS A 59 3.84 -4.02 6.75
C HIS A 59 2.30 -4.02 6.83
N PHE A 60 1.71 -5.22 6.82
CA PHE A 60 0.30 -5.43 7.13
C PHE A 60 0.08 -4.93 8.56
N GLY A 61 -0.25 -3.65 8.70
CA GLY A 61 -0.27 -2.97 9.98
C GLY A 61 -1.16 -3.72 10.94
N GLN A 62 -0.54 -4.39 11.92
CA GLN A 62 -1.11 -4.92 13.15
C GLN A 62 -2.63 -5.15 13.11
N VAL A 63 -3.10 -5.99 12.18
CA VAL A 63 -4.47 -6.54 12.20
C VAL A 63 -4.49 -7.63 13.27
N ARG A 64 -4.06 -7.28 14.48
CA ARG A 64 -4.07 -8.14 15.66
C ARG A 64 -5.13 -7.58 16.59
N GLY A 65 -6.35 -8.02 16.32
CA GLY A 65 -7.56 -7.82 17.08
C GLY A 65 -8.59 -8.89 16.68
N PHE A 66 -8.12 -10.10 16.45
CA PHE A 66 -8.93 -11.32 16.52
C PHE A 66 -8.35 -12.11 17.69
N GLY A 67 -8.86 -11.81 18.88
CA GLY A 67 -8.70 -12.56 20.11
C GLY A 67 -10.06 -12.60 20.78
#